data_AF-A0A4Q9HBX1-F1
#
_entry.id   AF-A0A4Q9HBX1-F1
#
_cell.length_a   1.000
_cell.length_b   1.000
_cell.length_c   1.000
_cell.angle_alpha   90.00
_cell.angle_beta   90.00
_cell.angle_gamma   90.00
#
_symmetry.space_group_name_H-M   'P 1'
#
loop_
_entity.id
_entity.type
_entity.pdbx_description
1 polymer ?
#
loop_
_entity_poly.entity_id
_entity_poly.type
_entity_poly.pdbx_seq_one_letter_code
_entity_poly.pdbx_strand_id
1 'polypeptide(L)' 'MADAQQHFGISEKALYDLIKRNDLEVFRSGKFSYVLRSALNQIFYKS' A
#
# COMPACT_ATOMS: atom_id res chain seq x y z
N MET A 1 4.78 -12.55 0.22
CA MET A 1 4.67 -11.48 1.23
C MET A 1 5.15 -10.21 0.59
N ALA A 2 4.31 -9.18 0.48
CA ALA A 2 4.71 -7.91 -0.13
C ALA A 2 5.46 -7.04 0.91
N ASP A 3 6.50 -6.33 0.47
CA ASP A 3 7.33 -5.47 1.33
C ASP A 3 6.50 -4.46 2.14
N ALA A 4 5.42 -3.94 1.56
CA ALA A 4 4.51 -3.02 2.24
C ALA A 4 3.83 -3.66 3.47
N GLN A 5 3.44 -4.94 3.40
CA GLN A 5 2.82 -5.63 4.54
C GLN A 5 3.79 -5.76 5.71
N GLN A 6 5.04 -6.10 5.43
CA GLN A 6 6.08 -6.23 6.44
C GLN A 6 6.43 -4.87 7.05
N HIS A 7 6.52 -3.83 6.22
CA HIS A 7 6.90 -2.50 6.68
C HIS A 7 5.83 -1.86 7.57
N PHE A 8 4.54 -2.00 7.20
CA PHE A 8 3.43 -1.39 7.93
C PHE A 8 2.77 -2.34 8.94
N GLY A 9 3.21 -3.61 9.03
CA GLY A 9 2.66 -4.59 9.96
C GLY A 9 1.20 -4.96 9.69
N ILE A 10 0.76 -4.95 8.43
CA ILE A 10 -0.65 -5.17 8.05
C ILE A 10 -0.84 -6.43 7.21
N SER A 11 -2.04 -7.00 7.27
CA SER A 11 -2.42 -8.12 6.40
C SER A 11 -2.56 -7.67 4.94
N GLU A 12 -2.51 -8.63 4.01
CA GLU A 12 -2.65 -8.36 2.58
C GLU A 12 -4.02 -7.75 2.27
N LYS A 13 -5.07 -8.29 2.92
CA LYS A 13 -6.43 -7.77 2.80
C LYS A 13 -6.51 -6.32 3.29
N ALA A 14 -5.89 -6.01 4.43
CA ALA A 14 -5.87 -4.65 4.96
C ALA A 14 -5.16 -3.69 4.01
N LEU A 15 -4.03 -4.10 3.42
CA LEU A 15 -3.32 -3.32 2.41
C LEU A 15 -4.21 -3.06 1.17
N TYR A 16 -4.87 -4.11 0.66
CA TYR A 16 -5.75 -3.98 -0.50
C TYR A 16 -6.96 -3.07 -0.25
N ASP A 17 -7.63 -3.25 0.90
CA ASP A 17 -8.74 -2.40 1.31
C ASP A 17 -8.30 -0.94 1.45
N LEU A 18 -7.11 -0.70 1.99
CA LEU A 18 -6.55 0.64 2.18
C LEU A 18 -6.22 1.32 0.85
N ILE A 19 -5.61 0.58 -0.08
CA ILE A 19 -5.37 1.06 -1.46
C ILE A 19 -6.69 1.44 -2.12
N LYS A 20 -7.71 0.58 -2.04
CA LYS A 20 -9.02 0.81 -2.68
C LYS A 20 -9.80 1.97 -2.03
N ARG A 21 -9.79 2.09 -0.71
CA ARG A 21 -10.54 3.13 0.03
C ARG A 21 -9.97 4.53 -0.17
N ASN A 22 -8.66 4.64 -0.37
CA ASN A 22 -7.97 5.92 -0.52
C ASN A 22 -7.67 6.25 -1.99
N ASP A 23 -8.20 5.47 -2.93
CA ASP A 23 -7.97 5.61 -4.37
C ASP A 23 -6.49 5.76 -4.73
N LEU A 24 -5.65 4.93 -4.11
CA LEU A 24 -4.20 5.02 -4.30
C LEU A 24 -3.80 4.55 -5.69
N GLU A 25 -2.93 5.32 -6.33
CA GLU A 25 -2.36 4.94 -7.62
C GLU A 25 -1.50 3.68 -7.49
N VAL A 26 -1.83 2.67 -8.31
CA VAL A 26 -1.12 1.39 -8.37
C VAL A 26 -0.42 1.27 -9.72
N PHE A 27 0.91 1.19 -9.68
CA PHE A 27 1.74 0.97 -10.85
C PHE A 27 1.94 -0.53 -11.03
N ARG A 28 1.84 -1.01 -12.27
CA ARG A 28 2.10 -2.41 -12.60
C ARG A 28 3.40 -2.53 -13.39
N SER A 29 4.29 -3.40 -12.93
CA SER A 29 5.47 -3.79 -13.70
C SER A 29 5.56 -5.32 -13.74
N GLY A 30 5.26 -5.87 -14.91
CA GLY A 30 5.11 -7.31 -15.10
C GLY A 30 4.04 -7.89 -14.17
N LYS A 31 4.43 -8.88 -13.37
CA LYS A 31 3.55 -9.56 -12.40
C LYS A 31 3.40 -8.82 -11.06
N PHE A 32 4.15 -7.73 -10.85
CA PHE A 32 4.19 -7.01 -9.59
C PHE A 32 3.37 -5.72 -9.67
N SER A 33 2.71 -5.41 -8.57
CA SER A 33 2.01 -4.14 -8.36
C SER A 33 2.76 -3.34 -7.30
N TYR A 34 2.93 -2.05 -7.56
CA TYR A 34 3.67 -1.11 -6.73
C TYR A 34 2.76 0.04 -6.35
N VAL A 35 2.91 0.51 -5.13
CA VAL A 35 2.26 1.71 -4.62
C VAL A 35 3.31 2.63 -4.04
N LEU A 36 3.10 3.94 -4.15
CA LEU A 36 4.05 4.90 -3.60
C LEU A 36 4.08 4.79 -2.08
N ARG A 37 5.28 4.59 -1.53
CA ARG A 37 5.51 4.62 -0.08
C ARG A 37 5.01 5.92 0.55
N SER A 38 5.24 7.05 -0.12
CA SER A 38 4.77 8.36 0.35
C SER A 38 3.26 8.42 0.52
N ALA A 39 2.51 7.82 -0.41
CA ALA A 39 1.05 7.75 -0.33
C ALA A 39 0.58 6.89 0.85
N LEU A 40 1.22 5.74 1.09
CA LEU A 40 0.95 4.94 2.30
C LEU A 40 1.34 5.70 3.57
N ASN A 41 2.48 6.39 3.59
CA ASN A 41 2.93 7.16 4.74
C ASN A 41 1.94 8.29 5.12
N GLN A 42 1.32 8.96 4.14
CA GLN A 42 0.29 9.97 4.41
C GLN A 42 -0.94 9.41 5.13
N ILE A 43 -1.21 8.11 4.98
CA ILE A 43 -2.33 7.44 5.64
C ILE A 43 -1.94 6.99 7.04
N PHE A 44 -0.74 6.42 7.21
CA PHE A 44 -0.29 5.86 8.49
C PHE A 44 0.30 6.88 9.47
N TYR A 45 0.91 7.95 8.97
CA TYR A 45 1.66 8.92 9.77
C TYR A 45 1.08 10.34 9.67
N LYS A 46 -0.21 10.46 9.37
CA LYS A 46 -0.90 11.75 9.30
C LYS A 46 -0.79 12.44 10.66
N SER A 47 -0.05 13.55 10.70
CA SER A 47 0.06 14.48 11.83
C SER A 47 -0.76 15.73 11.59
#